data_AF-A0AAN3SD46-F1
#
_entry.id   AF-A0AAN3SD46-F1
#
_cell.length_a   1.000
_cell.length_b   1.000
_cell.length_c   1.000
_cell.angle_alpha   90.00
_cell.angle_beta   90.00
_cell.angle_gamma   90.00
#
_symmetry.space_group_name_H-M   'P 1'
#
loop_
_entity.id
_entity.type
_entity.pdbx_description
1 polymer ?
#
loop_
_entity_poly.entity_id
_entity_poly.type
_entity_poly.pdbx_seq_one_letter_code
_entity_poly.pdbx_strand_id
1 'polypeptide(L)' 'VVSQLPVENWYKMIGDSTHADAILDRLVHGSIKIELKGESMRKIQSPLTEGDQ' A
#
# COMPACT_ATOMS: atom_id res chain seq x y z
N VAL A 1 -5.06 6.46 3.85
CA VAL A 1 -4.00 6.25 2.81
C VAL A 1 -4.15 4.84 2.25
N VAL A 2 -3.91 4.63 0.96
CA VAL A 2 -3.83 3.30 0.34
C VAL A 2 -2.40 3.06 -0.12
N SER A 3 -1.84 1.88 0.19
CA SER A 3 -0.46 1.53 -0.16
C SER A 3 -0.38 0.03 -0.45
N GLN A 4 0.51 -0.34 -1.36
CA GLN A 4 0.89 -1.74 -1.61
C GLN A 4 2.04 -2.19 -0.71
N LEU A 5 2.66 -1.27 0.04
CA LEU A 5 3.76 -1.55 0.95
C LEU A 5 3.27 -1.57 2.39
N PRO A 6 3.75 -2.52 3.22
CA PRO A 6 3.55 -2.49 4.66
C PRO A 6 4.05 -1.17 5.25
N VAL A 7 3.35 -0.66 6.28
CA VAL A 7 3.68 0.62 6.94
C VAL A 7 5.12 0.64 7.47
N GLU A 8 5.62 -0.51 7.93
CA GLU A 8 7.00 -0.69 8.41
C GLU A 8 8.05 -0.30 7.35
N ASN A 9 7.73 -0.50 6.07
CA ASN A 9 8.64 -0.18 4.96
C ASN A 9 8.57 1.29 4.54
N TRP A 10 7.59 2.06 5.02
CA TRP A 10 7.43 3.46 4.61
C TRP A 10 8.55 4.34 5.16
N TYR A 11 9.03 4.07 6.37
CA TYR A 11 10.16 4.81 6.96
C TYR A 11 11.38 4.80 6.04
N LYS A 12 11.73 3.61 5.55
CA LYS A 12 12.85 3.41 4.62
C LYS A 12 12.58 3.98 3.23
N MET A 13 11.31 3.95 2.77
CA MET A 13 10.92 4.49 1.46
C MET A 13 11.05 6.02 1.40
N ILE A 14 10.71 6.71 2.49
CA ILE A 14 10.77 8.18 2.57
C ILE A 14 12.23 8.68 2.57
N GLY A 15 13.16 7.89 3.12
CA GLY A 15 14.61 8.10 3.00
C GLY A 15 15.20 9.13 3.97
N ASP A 16 14.48 10.19 4.32
CA ASP A 16 14.86 11.16 5.36
C ASP A 16 14.17 10.80 6.69
N SER A 17 14.96 10.55 7.73
CA SER A 17 14.48 10.14 9.05
C SER A 17 13.56 11.19 9.70
N THR A 18 13.91 12.47 9.61
CA THR A 18 13.16 13.54 10.28
C THR A 18 11.78 13.73 9.63
N HIS A 19 11.74 13.67 8.30
CA HIS A 19 10.48 13.75 7.56
C HIS A 19 9.65 12.48 7.72
N ALA A 20 10.29 11.30 7.71
CA ALA A 20 9.61 10.02 7.92
C ALA A 20 8.90 9.97 9.28
N ASP A 21 9.58 10.38 10.35
CA ASP A 21 9.01 10.44 11.69
C ASP A 21 7.81 11.38 11.75
N ALA A 22 7.93 12.61 11.25
CA ALA A 22 6.82 13.58 11.28
C ALA A 22 5.60 13.16 10.42
N ILE A 23 5.84 12.48 9.30
CA ILE A 23 4.76 12.01 8.40
C ILE A 23 4.07 10.79 9.00
N LEU A 24 4.82 9.82 9.52
CA LEU A 24 4.24 8.61 10.11
C LEU A 24 3.49 8.93 11.41
N ASP A 25 3.99 9.85 12.22
CA ASP A 25 3.27 10.30 13.41
C ASP A 25 1.91 10.92 13.05
N ARG A 26 1.78 11.64 11.94
CA ARG A 26 0.48 12.19 11.52
C ARG A 26 -0.44 11.19 10.83
N LEU A 27 0.12 10.28 10.03
CA LEU A 27 -0.66 9.38 9.18
C LEU A 27 -1.02 8.06 9.85
N VAL A 28 -0.16 7.57 10.72
CA VAL A 28 -0.30 6.25 11.35
C VAL A 28 -0.90 6.38 12.75
N HIS A 29 -0.53 7.42 13.51
CA HIS A 29 -1.07 7.64 14.84
C HIS A 29 -2.59 7.82 14.78
N GLY A 30 -3.33 6.95 15.47
CA GLY A 30 -4.80 6.96 15.47
C GLY A 30 -5.46 6.44 14.18
N SER A 31 -4.68 5.91 13.23
CA SER A 31 -5.23 5.32 12.01
C SER A 31 -5.72 3.88 12.23
N ILE A 32 -6.71 3.47 11.43
CA ILE A 32 -7.18 2.08 11.37
C ILE A 32 -6.52 1.42 10.16
N LYS A 33 -5.75 0.35 10.42
CA LYS A 33 -5.13 -0.47 9.36
C LYS A 33 -6.14 -1.49 8.85
N ILE A 34 -6.43 -1.44 7.54
CA ILE A 34 -7.26 -2.44 6.86
C ILE A 34 -6.38 -3.16 5.85
N GLU A 35 -6.21 -4.47 6.03
CA GLU A 35 -5.44 -5.32 5.12
C GLU A 35 -6.35 -5.89 4.04
N LEU A 36 -6.20 -5.38 2.82
CA LEU A 36 -6.93 -5.88 1.67
C LEU A 36 -6.23 -7.13 1.13
N LYS A 37 -7.00 -8.19 0.88
CA LYS A 37 -6.54 -9.46 0.33
C LYS A 37 -7.40 -9.82 -0.89
N GLY A 38 -6.86 -10.65 -1.76
CA GLY A 38 -7.53 -11.13 -2.99
C GLY A 38 -6.88 -10.62 -4.26
N GLU A 39 -7.33 -11.17 -5.39
CA GLU A 39 -6.82 -10.80 -6.71
C GLU A 39 -7.34 -9.44 -7.18
N SER A 40 -6.67 -8.86 -8.19
CA SER A 40 -7.09 -7.57 -8.73
C SER A 40 -8.49 -7.68 -9.33
N MET A 41 -9.42 -6.86 -8.85
CA MET A 41 -10.76 -6.74 -9.44
C MET A 41 -10.73 -6.40 -10.93
N ARG A 42 -9.66 -5.76 -11.43
CA ARG A 42 -9.44 -5.52 -12.85
C ARG A 42 -9.23 -6.81 -13.66
N LYS A 43 -8.57 -7.82 -13.08
CA LYS A 43 -8.43 -9.15 -13.70
C LYS A 43 -9.76 -9.89 -13.73
N ILE A 44 -10.54 -9.77 -12.65
CA ILE A 44 -11.84 -10.45 -12.52
C ILE A 44 -12.88 -9.85 -13.49
N GLN A 45 -12.85 -8.53 -13.69
CA GLN A 45 -13.82 -7.81 -14.53
C GLN A 45 -13.38 -7.64 -15.99
N SER A 46 -12.12 -7.95 -16.32
CA SER A 46 -11.62 -7.94 -17.70
C SER A 46 -11.64 -9.36 -18.26
N PRO A 47 -12.65 -9.74 -19.07
CA PRO A 47 -12.72 -11.07 -19.67
C PRO A 47 -11.65 -11.32 -20.77
N LEU A 48 -10.65 -10.45 -20.93
CA LEU A 48 -9.86 -10.33 -22.17
C LEU A 48 -8.36 -10.65 -22.05
N THR A 49 -7.96 -11.51 -21.13
CA THR A 49 -6.63 -12.15 -21.20
C THR A 49 -6.70 -13.62 -20.81
N GLU A 50 -7.41 -14.41 -21.62
CA GLU A 50 -6.91 -15.75 -21.97
C GLU A 50 -5.93 -15.54 -23.12
N GLY A 51 -4.63 -15.45 -22.82
CA GLY A 51 -3.64 -15.20 -23.86
C GLY A 51 -2.31 -14.76 -23.29
N ASP A 52 -1.56 -15.73 -22.80
CA ASP A 52 -0.19 -16.00 -23.24
C ASP A 52 0.19 -17.37 -22.67
N GLN A 53 0.03 -18.40 -23.53
CA GLN A 53 0.69 -19.71 -23.37
C GLN A 53 2.18 -19.57 -23.70
#